data_AF-A0A9Q0V9N1-F1
#
_entry.id   AF-A0A9Q0V9N1-F1
#
_cell.length_a   1.000
_cell.length_b   1.000
_cell.length_c   1.000
_cell.angle_alpha   90.00
_cell.angle_beta   90.00
_cell.angle_gamma   90.00
#
_symmetry.space_group_name_H-M   'P 1'
#
loop_
_entity.id
_entity.type
_entity.pdbx_description
1 polymer ?
#
loop_
_entity_poly.entity_id
_entity_poly.type
_entity_poly.pdbx_seq_one_letter_code
_entity_poly.pdbx_strand_id
1 'polypeptide(L)' 'MRAAMANAEVADDVLDYDPTALRLETEMAKVTGKEAALFVPSGTMGNLVSVLVHCNIRGK' A
#
# COMPACT_ATOMS: atom_id res chain seq x y z
N MET A 1 -9.65 5.35 -15.91
CA MET A 1 -8.55 5.73 -14.99
C MET A 1 -8.61 7.20 -14.60
N ARG A 2 -8.39 8.18 -15.51
CA ARG A 2 -8.36 9.61 -15.14
C ARG A 2 -9.63 10.12 -14.45
N ALA A 3 -10.81 9.79 -14.97
CA ALA A 3 -12.07 10.17 -14.32
C ALA A 3 -12.26 9.51 -12.94
N ALA A 4 -11.83 8.26 -12.76
CA ALA A 4 -11.87 7.58 -11.47
C ALA A 4 -10.93 8.22 -10.44
N MET A 5 -9.72 8.61 -10.87
CA MET A 5 -8.78 9.36 -10.03
C MET A 5 -9.34 10.73 -9.63
N ALA A 6 -9.95 11.45 -10.57
CA ALA A 6 -10.52 12.77 -10.31
C ALA A 6 -11.75 12.74 -9.37
N ASN A 7 -12.46 11.61 -9.32
CA ASN A 7 -13.66 11.42 -8.51
C ASN A 7 -13.40 10.60 -7.24
N ALA A 8 -12.15 10.25 -6.93
CA ALA A 8 -11.82 9.47 -5.75
C ALA A 8 -12.02 10.32 -4.47
N GLU A 9 -12.61 9.72 -3.44
CA GLU A 9 -12.62 10.31 -2.10
C GLU A 9 -11.21 10.19 -1.51
N VAL A 10 -10.65 11.31 -1.04
CA VAL A 10 -9.28 11.38 -0.52
C VAL A 10 -9.25 12.00 0.86
N ALA A 11 -8.30 11.58 1.68
CA ALA A 11 -8.05 12.16 2.99
C ALA A 11 -6.57 11.95 3.41
N ASP A 12 -6.28 12.12 4.70
CA ASP A 12 -4.95 11.88 5.25
C ASP A 12 -4.73 10.38 5.50
N ASP A 13 -3.81 9.79 4.74
CA ASP A 13 -3.45 8.38 4.82
C ASP A 13 -2.52 8.06 6.01
N VAL A 14 -1.76 9.04 6.52
CA VAL A 14 -0.84 8.83 7.66
C VAL A 14 -1.61 8.66 8.97
N LEU A 15 -2.78 9.27 9.06
CA LEU A 15 -3.66 9.19 10.22
C LEU A 15 -4.79 8.14 10.05
N ASP A 16 -4.67 7.24 9.06
CA ASP A 16 -5.64 6.16 8.74
C ASP A 16 -7.04 6.64 8.32
N TYR A 17 -7.14 7.65 7.45
CA TYR A 17 -8.43 8.16 6.99
C TYR A 17 -8.65 8.21 5.47
N ASP A 18 -7.70 7.84 4.61
CA ASP A 18 -7.94 7.85 3.15
C ASP A 18 -8.81 6.65 2.71
N PRO A 19 -10.09 6.87 2.30
CA PRO A 19 -11.00 5.78 1.97
C PRO A 19 -10.64 5.08 0.65
N THR A 20 -9.95 5.77 -0.25
CA THR A 20 -9.55 5.19 -1.54
C THR A 20 -8.35 4.27 -1.36
N ALA A 21 -7.37 4.67 -0.56
CA ALA A 21 -6.21 3.84 -0.22
C ALA A 21 -6.63 2.56 0.52
N LEU A 22 -7.44 2.69 1.59
CA LEU A 22 -7.94 1.56 2.36
C LEU A 22 -8.71 0.54 1.50
N ARG A 23 -9.53 1.03 0.58
CA ARG A 23 -10.25 0.15 -0.37
C ARG A 23 -9.29 -0.59 -1.28
N LEU A 24 -8.27 0.08 -1.83
CA LEU A 24 -7.27 -0.57 -2.67
C LEU A 24 -6.54 -1.67 -1.90
N GLU A 25 -6.05 -1.38 -0.70
CA GLU A 25 -5.32 -2.33 0.13
C GLU A 25 -6.18 -3.53 0.53
N THR A 26 -7.43 -3.29 0.95
CA THR A 26 -8.39 -4.34 1.30
C THR A 26 -8.64 -5.29 0.12
N GLU A 27 -8.85 -4.75 -1.08
CA GLU A 27 -9.07 -5.57 -2.27
C GLU A 27 -7.80 -6.32 -2.70
N MET A 28 -6.62 -5.70 -2.60
CA MET A 28 -5.35 -6.37 -2.92
C MET A 28 -5.02 -7.49 -1.93
N ALA A 29 -5.32 -7.32 -0.65
CA ALA A 29 -5.17 -8.37 0.36
C ALA A 29 -6.05 -9.59 0.00
N LYS A 30 -7.32 -9.36 -0.37
CA LYS A 30 -8.24 -10.42 -0.84
C LYS A 30 -7.73 -11.12 -2.10
N VAL A 31 -7.35 -10.36 -3.13
CA VAL A 31 -6.87 -10.90 -4.41
C VAL A 31 -5.63 -11.76 -4.22
N THR A 32 -4.75 -11.38 -3.30
CA THR A 32 -3.49 -12.10 -3.04
C THR A 32 -3.61 -13.19 -1.97
N GLY A 33 -4.77 -13.32 -1.32
CA GLY A 33 -4.98 -14.26 -0.22
C GLY A 33 -4.11 -13.96 1.00
N LYS A 34 -3.88 -12.68 1.30
CA LYS A 34 -3.09 -12.19 2.44
C LYS A 34 -3.97 -11.46 3.45
N GLU A 35 -3.49 -11.36 4.67
CA GLU A 35 -4.20 -10.69 5.77
C GLU A 35 -4.32 -9.17 5.56
N ALA A 36 -3.31 -8.56 4.94
CA ALA A 36 -3.25 -7.13 4.68
C ALA A 36 -2.40 -6.82 3.43
N ALA A 37 -2.54 -5.60 2.91
CA ALA A 37 -1.69 -5.03 1.88
C ALA A 37 -1.38 -3.57 2.24
N LEU A 38 -0.34 -2.99 1.63
CA LEU A 38 0.11 -1.62 1.86
C LEU A 38 0.37 -0.93 0.51
N PHE A 39 -0.24 0.23 0.29
CA PHE A 39 0.00 1.05 -0.87
C PHE A 39 1.33 1.82 -0.73
N VAL A 40 2.18 1.73 -1.74
CA VAL A 40 3.49 2.39 -1.76
C VAL A 40 3.73 3.11 -3.09
N PRO A 41 4.33 4.31 -3.10
CA PRO A 41 4.69 5.06 -4.30
C PRO A 41 5.43 4.32 -5.42
N SER A 42 6.18 3.26 -5.12
CA SER A 42 6.93 2.52 -6.13
C SER A 42 7.20 1.07 -5.74
N GLY A 43 7.43 0.22 -6.74
CA GLY A 43 7.88 -1.16 -6.52
C GLY A 43 9.24 -1.24 -5.81
N THR A 44 10.14 -0.28 -6.03
CA THR A 44 11.40 -0.17 -5.29
C THR A 44 11.17 0.00 -3.80
N MET A 45 10.23 0.86 -3.40
CA MET A 45 9.88 1.04 -2.00
C MET A 45 9.19 -0.20 -1.41
N GLY A 46 8.28 -0.85 -2.16
CA GLY A 46 7.65 -2.10 -1.72
C GLY A 46 8.67 -3.20 -1.42
N ASN A 47 9.65 -3.39 -2.30
CA ASN A 47 10.74 -4.34 -2.07
C ASN A 47 11.63 -3.91 -0.88
N LEU A 48 11.95 -2.63 -0.76
CA LEU A 48 12.77 -2.11 0.34
C LEU A 48 12.09 -2.31 1.69
N VAL A 49 10.81 -1.96 1.82
CA VAL A 49 10.01 -2.19 3.03
C VAL A 49 10.00 -3.68 3.38
N SER A 50 9.77 -4.56 2.40
CA SER A 50 9.75 -6.01 2.60
C SER A 50 11.07 -6.53 3.17
N VAL A 51 12.21 -6.08 2.64
CA VAL A 51 13.54 -6.46 3.14
C VAL A 51 13.77 -5.91 4.54
N LEU A 52 13.44 -4.64 4.81
CA LEU A 52 13.66 -4.02 6.12
C LEU A 52 12.81 -4.65 7.22
N VAL A 53 11.60 -5.11 6.90
CA VAL A 53 10.69 -5.76 7.86
C VAL A 53 11.08 -7.23 8.10
N HIS A 54 11.57 -7.95 7.07
CA HIS A 54 11.86 -9.37 7.18
C HIS A 54 13.33 -9.71 7.48
N CYS A 55 14.27 -8.80 7.25
CA CYS A 55 15.70 -9.05 7.42
C CYS A 55 16.32 -8.13 8.47
N ASN A 56 16.88 -8.73 9.53
CA ASN A 56 17.52 -7.99 10.63
C ASN A 56 18.95 -7.52 10.34
N ILE A 57 19.50 -7.91 9.19
CA ILE A 57 20.86 -7.53 8.76
C ILE A 57 20.79 -6.90 7.38
N ARG A 58 21.46 -5.76 7.22
CA ARG A 58 21.71 -5.18 5.91
C ARG A 58 22.79 -6.02 5.21
N GLY A 59 22.60 -6.32 3.93
CA GLY A 59 23.61 -7.00 3.13
C GLY A 59 24.97 -6.32 3.28
N LYS A 60 26.01 -7.13 3.51
CA LYS A 60 27.39 -6.68 3.61
C LYS A 60 27.88 -6.11 2.29
#